data_AF-K1SS36-F1
#
_entry.id   AF-K1SS36-F1
#
_cell.length_a   1.000
_cell.length_b   1.000
_cell.length_c   1.000
_cell.angle_alpha   90.00
_cell.angle_beta   90.00
_cell.angle_gamma   90.00
#
_symmetry.space_group_name_H-M   'P 1'
#
loop_
_entity.id
_entity.type
_entity.pdbx_description
1 polymer ?
#
loop_
_entity_poly.entity_id
_entity_poly.type
_entity_poly.pdbx_seq_one_letter_code
_entity_poly.pdbx_strand_id
1 'polypeptide(L)'
;MLSAKEGMYVSDTKGHIYNDRFGTPVKINLWDYPTLNNKNRIVIGPSGSGKSFWLNNYILQSYELGRDIMIIDIGGSYRSMIALNGGKYFDSTEQKKFAFNPFLCDRDKNGKYLYIDTTDAESADDQIKTIVAIISYIWKAREQMMPAETAILRKSIIGFYDYVNNSSVGQNNERIFPDMKAYRKYLQEVFKNRMSDFEKQKFEIEELILLLEPYTDGELSFLLNAKENVDIV
;
A
#
# COMPACT_ATOMS: atom_id res chain seq x y z
N MET A 1 16.47 33.27 -26.71
CA MET A 1 16.30 34.71 -26.48
C MET A 1 14.88 35.08 -26.89
N LEU A 2 13.99 35.36 -25.93
CA LEU A 2 12.80 36.18 -26.11
C LEU A 2 12.40 36.64 -24.70
N SER A 3 12.54 37.94 -24.45
CA SER A 3 12.22 38.55 -23.17
C SER A 3 10.70 38.56 -22.96
N ALA A 4 10.21 37.88 -21.93
CA ALA A 4 8.92 38.19 -21.36
C ALA A 4 9.06 39.50 -20.56
N LYS A 5 8.89 40.64 -21.23
CA LYS A 5 8.54 41.88 -20.53
C LYS A 5 7.11 41.69 -20.02
N GLU A 6 6.95 41.80 -18.70
CA GLU A 6 5.67 41.82 -17.97
C GLU A 6 4.88 40.50 -17.87
N GLY A 7 5.38 39.56 -17.06
CA GLY A 7 4.54 38.63 -16.29
C GLY A 7 3.63 37.64 -17.06
N MET A 8 3.72 37.56 -18.39
CA MET A 8 2.98 36.61 -19.20
C MET A 8 3.78 35.32 -19.37
N TYR A 9 3.18 34.22 -18.93
CA TYR A 9 3.72 32.89 -19.15
C TYR A 9 3.51 32.49 -20.62
N VAL A 10 4.56 32.03 -21.29
CA VAL A 10 4.47 31.50 -22.66
C VAL A 10 3.94 30.08 -22.58
N SER A 11 2.80 29.83 -23.23
CA SER A 11 2.18 28.50 -23.25
C SER A 11 3.14 27.43 -23.77
N ASP A 12 3.22 26.32 -23.06
CA ASP A 12 3.97 25.15 -23.49
C ASP A 12 3.31 24.44 -24.68
N THR A 13 4.07 23.60 -25.38
CA THR A 13 3.55 22.74 -26.46
C THR A 13 2.66 21.62 -25.94
N LYS A 14 2.95 21.10 -24.74
CA LYS A 14 2.23 20.04 -24.02
C LYS A 14 2.09 20.42 -22.55
N GLY A 15 1.05 19.89 -21.89
CA GLY A 15 0.82 20.13 -20.48
C GLY A 15 -0.66 20.31 -20.15
N HIS A 16 -0.91 20.82 -18.96
CA HIS A 16 -2.24 21.06 -18.42
C HIS A 16 -2.71 22.47 -18.79
N ILE A 17 -3.94 22.60 -19.26
CA ILE A 17 -4.59 23.87 -19.58
C ILE A 17 -5.06 24.54 -18.28
N TYR A 18 -4.61 25.78 -18.10
CA TYR A 18 -5.03 26.72 -17.06
C TYR A 18 -5.20 28.11 -17.67
N ASN A 19 -5.53 29.10 -16.83
CA ASN A 19 -5.59 30.49 -17.24
C ASN A 19 -4.46 31.29 -16.60
N ASP A 20 -3.88 32.23 -17.35
CA ASP A 20 -3.00 33.25 -16.79
C ASP A 20 -3.80 34.27 -15.94
N ARG A 21 -3.11 35.27 -15.38
CA ARG A 21 -3.74 36.30 -14.53
C ARG A 21 -4.79 37.15 -15.25
N PHE A 22 -4.83 37.13 -16.58
CA PHE A 22 -5.75 37.89 -17.42
C PHE A 22 -6.88 37.03 -17.98
N GLY A 23 -6.92 35.73 -17.63
CA GLY A 23 -7.93 34.80 -18.13
C GLY A 23 -7.56 34.17 -19.48
N THR A 24 -6.34 34.37 -19.97
CA THR A 24 -5.89 33.77 -21.23
C THR A 24 -5.58 32.28 -21.00
N PRO A 25 -6.17 31.35 -21.77
CA PRO A 25 -5.81 29.95 -21.67
C PRO A 25 -4.34 29.71 -22.03
N VAL A 26 -3.62 29.00 -21.17
CA VAL A 26 -2.21 28.63 -21.33
C VAL A 26 -2.02 27.16 -20.96
N LYS A 27 -1.19 26.45 -21.72
CA LYS A 27 -0.71 25.12 -21.34
C LYS A 27 0.50 25.27 -20.44
N ILE A 28 0.49 24.58 -19.30
CA ILE A 28 1.58 24.55 -18.33
C ILE A 28 2.09 23.11 -18.24
N ASN A 29 3.36 22.89 -18.58
CA ASN A 29 4.01 21.60 -18.44
C ASN A 29 4.43 21.38 -16.99
N LEU A 30 3.59 20.63 -16.28
CA LEU A 30 3.78 20.27 -14.89
C LEU A 30 4.71 19.06 -14.68
N TRP A 31 5.32 18.50 -15.73
CA TRP A 31 5.92 17.17 -15.63
C TRP A 31 7.33 17.06 -16.19
N ASP A 32 7.57 17.67 -17.35
CA ASP A 32 8.82 17.50 -18.09
C ASP A 32 9.56 18.84 -18.19
N TYR A 33 9.77 19.47 -17.02
CA TYR A 33 10.56 20.68 -16.91
C TYR A 33 12.03 20.31 -16.63
N PRO A 34 13.03 20.84 -17.37
CA PRO A 34 14.41 20.37 -17.32
C PRO A 34 15.08 20.41 -15.93
N THR A 35 14.60 21.27 -15.04
CA THR A 35 15.16 21.47 -13.69
C THR A 35 14.45 20.66 -12.60
N LEU A 36 13.44 19.84 -12.94
CA LEU A 36 12.72 19.01 -11.98
C LEU A 36 13.43 17.66 -11.80
N ASN A 37 14.04 17.47 -10.62
CA ASN A 37 14.62 16.18 -10.23
C ASN A 37 13.57 15.15 -9.82
N ASN A 38 12.38 15.59 -9.40
CA ASN A 38 11.24 14.74 -9.08
C ASN A 38 9.93 15.39 -9.55
N LYS A 39 8.89 14.57 -9.69
CA LYS A 39 7.57 14.97 -10.22
C LYS A 39 6.50 15.05 -9.12
N ASN A 40 6.93 15.05 -7.85
CA ASN A 40 6.05 15.07 -6.69
C ASN A 40 5.43 16.46 -6.51
N ARG A 41 4.19 16.51 -6.03
CA ARG A 41 3.43 17.75 -5.85
C ARG A 41 2.74 17.77 -4.50
N ILE A 42 2.76 18.94 -3.87
CA ILE A 42 2.05 19.21 -2.63
C ILE A 42 1.03 20.33 -2.89
N VAL A 43 -0.24 20.07 -2.60
CA VAL A 43 -1.33 21.05 -2.73
C VAL A 43 -1.86 21.37 -1.35
N ILE A 44 -1.70 22.62 -0.90
CA ILE A 44 -2.08 23.08 0.44
C ILE A 44 -3.17 24.14 0.33
N GLY A 45 -4.14 24.09 1.24
CA GLY A 45 -5.21 25.07 1.36
C GLY A 45 -6.24 24.66 2.42
N PRO A 46 -6.96 25.61 3.04
CA PRO A 46 -8.00 25.30 4.02
C PRO A 46 -9.22 24.61 3.38
N SER A 47 -10.14 24.10 4.20
CA SER A 47 -11.43 23.60 3.68
C SER A 47 -12.14 24.69 2.89
N GLY A 48 -12.78 24.34 1.77
CA GLY A 48 -13.45 25.30 0.88
C GLY A 48 -12.55 26.12 -0.05
N SER A 49 -11.21 26.00 0.03
CA SER A 49 -10.30 26.80 -0.80
C SER A 49 -10.18 26.35 -2.27
N GLY A 50 -11.02 25.40 -2.71
CA GLY A 50 -10.98 24.87 -4.08
C GLY A 50 -9.93 23.79 -4.36
N LYS A 51 -9.29 23.18 -3.33
CA LYS A 51 -8.30 22.10 -3.54
C LYS A 51 -8.84 20.94 -4.39
N SER A 52 -9.99 20.39 -4.00
CA SER A 52 -10.61 19.27 -4.73
C SER A 52 -11.08 19.67 -6.12
N PHE A 53 -11.51 20.93 -6.30
CA PHE A 53 -11.86 21.47 -7.61
C PHE A 53 -10.64 21.50 -8.54
N TRP A 54 -9.51 22.02 -8.05
CA TRP A 54 -8.27 22.03 -8.83
C TRP A 54 -7.74 20.62 -9.10
N LEU A 55 -7.75 19.73 -8.09
CA LEU A 55 -7.30 18.34 -8.23
C LEU A 55 -8.16 17.56 -9.22
N ASN A 56 -9.49 17.71 -9.21
CA ASN A 56 -10.38 17.11 -10.20
C ASN A 56 -9.97 17.49 -11.62
N ASN A 57 -9.77 18.80 -11.88
CA ASN A 57 -9.34 19.28 -13.20
C ASN A 57 -7.94 18.73 -13.58
N TYR A 58 -7.00 18.73 -12.64
CA TYR A 58 -5.65 18.20 -12.87
C TYR A 58 -5.65 16.70 -13.17
N ILE A 59 -6.45 15.92 -12.44
CA ILE A 59 -6.59 14.47 -12.61
C ILE A 59 -7.21 14.17 -13.97
N LEU A 60 -8.32 14.83 -14.31
CA LEU A 60 -9.00 14.64 -15.60
C LEU A 60 -8.05 14.90 -16.77
N GLN A 61 -7.35 16.04 -16.76
CA GLN A 61 -6.39 16.36 -17.83
C GLN A 61 -5.20 15.39 -17.85
N SER A 62 -4.76 14.89 -16.69
CA SER A 62 -3.70 13.87 -16.64
C SER A 62 -4.16 12.56 -17.27
N TYR A 63 -5.42 12.18 -17.04
CA TYR A 63 -6.04 11.00 -17.63
C TYR A 63 -6.19 11.15 -19.15
N GLU A 64 -6.66 12.30 -19.62
CA GLU A 64 -6.75 12.64 -21.06
C GLU A 64 -5.38 12.64 -21.77
N LEU A 65 -4.30 12.91 -21.02
CA LEU A 65 -2.93 12.79 -21.50
C LEU A 65 -2.39 11.35 -21.48
N GLY A 66 -3.24 10.36 -21.21
CA GLY A 66 -2.92 8.93 -21.26
C GLY A 66 -2.10 8.43 -20.08
N ARG A 67 -2.29 8.99 -18.90
CA ARG A 67 -1.57 8.58 -17.68
C ARG A 67 -2.41 7.69 -16.79
N ASP A 68 -1.76 6.74 -16.15
CA ASP A 68 -2.35 5.93 -15.11
C ASP A 68 -2.55 6.75 -13.84
N ILE A 69 -3.73 6.62 -13.22
CA ILE A 69 -4.12 7.40 -12.05
C ILE A 69 -4.70 6.48 -10.98
N MET A 70 -4.07 6.51 -9.81
CA MET A 70 -4.60 5.93 -8.58
C MET A 70 -4.88 7.04 -7.56
N ILE A 71 -6.03 6.99 -6.91
CA ILE A 71 -6.48 8.01 -5.95
C ILE A 71 -6.85 7.34 -4.64
N ILE A 72 -6.30 7.84 -3.53
CA ILE A 72 -6.76 7.51 -2.18
C ILE A 72 -7.67 8.66 -1.73
N ASP A 73 -8.98 8.41 -1.65
CA ASP A 73 -10.00 9.42 -1.38
C ASP A 73 -10.73 9.14 -0.07
N ILE A 74 -10.54 10.02 0.92
CA ILE A 74 -11.25 9.94 2.21
C ILE A 74 -12.64 10.62 2.12
N GLY A 75 -12.85 11.53 1.16
CA GLY A 75 -14.02 12.41 1.09
C GLY A 75 -15.00 12.10 -0.04
N GLY A 76 -14.74 11.10 -0.88
CA GLY A 76 -15.56 10.74 -2.04
C GLY A 76 -15.66 11.83 -3.11
N SER A 77 -14.77 12.84 -3.07
CA SER A 77 -14.80 14.01 -3.95
C SER A 77 -14.56 13.67 -5.43
N TYR A 78 -13.94 12.51 -5.70
CA TYR A 78 -13.55 12.11 -7.06
C TYR A 78 -14.49 11.05 -7.67
N ARG A 79 -15.45 10.51 -6.89
CA ARG A 79 -16.32 9.39 -7.30
C ARG A 79 -17.06 9.66 -8.60
N SER A 80 -17.67 10.83 -8.76
CA SER A 80 -18.42 11.19 -9.97
C SER A 80 -17.52 11.26 -11.21
N MET A 81 -16.33 11.85 -11.08
CA MET A 81 -15.37 11.96 -12.18
C MET A 81 -14.85 10.58 -12.60
N ILE A 82 -14.54 9.71 -11.63
CA ILE A 82 -14.11 8.33 -11.90
C ILE A 82 -15.20 7.58 -12.66
N ALA A 83 -16.46 7.65 -12.21
CA ALA A 83 -17.59 7.00 -12.86
C ALA A 83 -17.82 7.52 -14.30
N LEU A 84 -17.73 8.83 -14.53
CA LEU A 84 -17.89 9.44 -15.86
C LEU A 84 -16.82 8.99 -16.86
N ASN A 85 -15.62 8.67 -16.39
CA ASN A 85 -14.50 8.23 -17.22
C ASN A 85 -14.32 6.69 -17.21
N GLY A 86 -15.32 5.94 -16.73
CA GLY A 86 -15.29 4.47 -16.71
C GLY A 86 -14.23 3.87 -15.79
N GLY A 87 -13.71 4.63 -14.83
CA GLY A 87 -12.73 4.14 -13.87
C GLY A 87 -13.33 3.27 -12.77
N LYS A 88 -12.49 2.48 -12.10
CA LYS A 88 -12.87 1.66 -10.95
C LYS A 88 -12.84 2.51 -9.68
N TYR A 89 -13.92 2.45 -8.89
CA TYR A 89 -14.00 3.08 -7.56
C TYR A 89 -14.24 2.01 -6.50
N PHE A 90 -13.29 1.85 -5.59
CA PHE A 90 -13.38 0.91 -4.47
C PHE A 90 -13.81 1.69 -3.22
N ASP A 91 -15.06 1.48 -2.82
CA ASP A 91 -15.62 2.12 -1.63
C ASP A 91 -15.18 1.35 -0.38
N SER A 92 -14.56 2.04 0.59
CA SER A 92 -14.12 1.41 1.84
C SER A 92 -15.30 0.92 2.71
N THR A 93 -16.52 1.42 2.46
CA THR A 93 -17.74 0.88 3.09
C THR A 93 -18.13 -0.48 2.51
N GLU A 94 -17.70 -0.81 1.30
CA GLU A 94 -17.86 -2.11 0.68
C GLU A 94 -16.72 -3.04 1.13
N GLN A 95 -16.82 -3.51 2.38
CA GLN A 95 -15.83 -4.34 3.08
C GLN A 95 -15.17 -5.43 2.22
N LYS A 96 -15.95 -6.15 1.40
CA LYS A 96 -15.45 -7.23 0.52
C LYS A 96 -14.54 -6.74 -0.62
N LYS A 97 -14.74 -5.51 -1.10
CA LYS A 97 -13.97 -4.91 -2.20
C LYS A 97 -12.63 -4.32 -1.73
N PHE A 98 -12.48 -4.09 -0.43
CA PHE A 98 -11.28 -3.50 0.17
C PHE A 98 -10.44 -4.52 0.96
N ALA A 99 -10.91 -5.76 1.06
CA ALA A 99 -10.17 -6.84 1.69
C ALA A 99 -8.96 -7.24 0.84
N PHE A 100 -7.80 -7.40 1.48
CA PHE A 100 -6.61 -7.98 0.86
C PHE A 100 -5.97 -8.97 1.84
N ASN A 101 -4.91 -9.67 1.45
CA ASN A 101 -4.16 -10.51 2.37
C ASN A 101 -2.67 -10.25 2.18
N PRO A 102 -1.99 -9.65 3.19
CA PRO A 102 -0.60 -9.26 3.05
C PRO A 102 0.36 -10.46 3.01
N PHE A 103 -0.11 -11.68 3.26
CA PHE A 103 0.71 -12.88 3.23
C PHE A 103 0.65 -13.65 1.90
N LEU A 104 -0.22 -13.22 0.97
CA LEU A 104 -0.30 -13.82 -0.36
C LEU A 104 0.97 -13.55 -1.17
N CYS A 105 1.49 -14.60 -1.78
CA CYS A 105 2.62 -14.58 -2.71
C CYS A 105 2.50 -15.77 -3.67
N ASP A 106 3.29 -15.74 -4.74
CA ASP A 106 3.28 -16.78 -5.76
C ASP A 106 3.68 -18.14 -5.20
N ARG A 107 3.31 -19.20 -5.93
CA ARG A 107 3.67 -20.57 -5.59
C ARG A 107 4.49 -21.22 -6.70
N ASP A 108 5.43 -22.07 -6.31
CA ASP A 108 6.11 -22.96 -7.26
C ASP A 108 5.22 -24.15 -7.69
N LYS A 109 5.73 -24.96 -8.61
CA LYS A 109 5.06 -26.19 -9.10
C LYS A 109 4.74 -27.23 -8.00
N ASN A 110 5.38 -27.14 -6.84
CA ASN A 110 5.18 -28.01 -5.68
C ASN A 110 4.31 -27.32 -4.61
N GLY A 111 3.67 -26.20 -4.98
CA GLY A 111 2.82 -25.41 -4.10
C GLY A 111 3.57 -24.65 -3.01
N LYS A 112 4.92 -24.58 -3.04
CA LYS A 112 5.71 -23.82 -2.06
C LYS A 112 5.50 -22.32 -2.27
N TYR A 113 5.22 -21.59 -1.21
CA TYR A 113 5.09 -20.13 -1.25
C TYR A 113 6.45 -19.47 -1.46
N LEU A 114 6.53 -18.62 -2.49
CA LEU A 114 7.70 -17.87 -2.92
C LEU A 114 7.63 -16.45 -2.34
N TYR A 115 7.97 -16.32 -1.06
CA TYR A 115 7.90 -15.05 -0.32
C TYR A 115 9.19 -14.22 -0.38
N ILE A 116 10.24 -14.77 -1.02
CA ILE A 116 11.50 -14.08 -1.31
C ILE A 116 11.69 -14.09 -2.81
N ASP A 117 11.84 -12.92 -3.40
CA ASP A 117 12.23 -12.80 -4.81
C ASP A 117 13.73 -13.09 -4.93
N THR A 118 14.08 -14.03 -5.81
CA THR A 118 15.48 -14.43 -6.06
C THR A 118 15.99 -13.90 -7.40
N THR A 119 15.11 -13.25 -8.17
CA THR A 119 15.41 -12.69 -9.49
C THR A 119 15.82 -11.23 -9.42
N ASP A 120 15.30 -10.49 -8.44
CA ASP A 120 15.67 -9.11 -8.16
C ASP A 120 16.13 -8.96 -6.70
N ALA A 121 17.41 -8.61 -6.52
CA ALA A 121 18.00 -8.44 -5.19
C ALA A 121 17.46 -7.20 -4.45
N GLU A 122 16.97 -6.18 -5.15
CA GLU A 122 16.43 -4.97 -4.52
C GLU A 122 15.04 -5.23 -3.92
N SER A 123 14.24 -6.06 -4.60
CA SER A 123 12.87 -6.43 -4.23
C SER A 123 12.75 -7.77 -3.50
N ALA A 124 13.87 -8.47 -3.26
CA ALA A 124 13.91 -9.79 -2.62
C ALA A 124 13.05 -9.92 -1.35
N ASP A 125 13.04 -8.87 -0.52
CA ASP A 125 12.36 -8.86 0.77
C ASP A 125 11.06 -8.03 0.78
N ASP A 126 10.55 -7.56 -0.35
CA ASP A 126 9.44 -6.59 -0.38
C ASP A 126 8.15 -7.12 0.23
N GLN A 127 7.88 -8.42 0.06
CA GLN A 127 6.79 -9.11 0.73
C GLN A 127 6.92 -9.03 2.26
N ILE A 128 8.12 -9.34 2.78
CA ILE A 128 8.41 -9.30 4.21
C ILE A 128 8.33 -7.86 4.73
N LYS A 129 8.89 -6.89 4.00
CA LYS A 129 8.83 -5.46 4.37
C LYS A 129 7.39 -4.98 4.46
N THR A 130 6.54 -5.37 3.52
CA THR A 130 5.11 -5.04 3.52
C THR A 130 4.40 -5.60 4.76
N ILE A 131 4.61 -6.89 5.06
CA ILE A 131 4.01 -7.53 6.25
C ILE A 131 4.53 -6.87 7.54
N VAL A 132 5.84 -6.59 7.62
CA VAL A 132 6.45 -5.87 8.77
C VAL A 132 5.80 -4.51 8.95
N ALA A 133 5.61 -3.73 7.88
CA ALA A 133 5.00 -2.40 7.97
C ALA A 133 3.56 -2.46 8.50
N ILE A 134 2.76 -3.38 7.98
CA ILE A 134 1.36 -3.56 8.39
C ILE A 134 1.28 -4.01 9.86
N ILE A 135 2.05 -5.03 10.25
CA ILE A 135 2.02 -5.53 11.62
C ILE A 135 2.59 -4.50 12.60
N SER A 136 3.64 -3.77 12.21
CA SER A 136 4.19 -2.68 13.04
C SER A 136 3.15 -1.59 13.26
N TYR A 137 2.37 -1.23 12.24
CA TYR A 137 1.28 -0.27 12.38
C TYR A 137 0.17 -0.79 13.30
N ILE A 138 -0.20 -2.07 13.22
CA ILE A 138 -1.19 -2.66 14.13
C ILE A 138 -0.68 -2.68 15.58
N TRP A 139 0.60 -3.01 15.78
CA TRP A 139 1.17 -3.11 17.14
C TRP A 139 1.47 -1.75 17.77
N LYS A 140 2.16 -0.88 17.05
CA LYS A 140 2.70 0.38 17.60
C LYS A 140 1.91 1.62 17.20
N ALA A 141 0.99 1.52 16.23
CA ALA A 141 0.25 2.63 15.65
C ALA A 141 1.17 3.76 15.13
N ARG A 142 1.51 4.72 16.00
CA ARG A 142 2.38 5.87 15.69
C ARG A 142 3.74 5.82 16.40
N GLU A 143 3.94 4.86 17.30
CA GLU A 143 5.21 4.68 17.98
C GLU A 143 6.23 4.02 17.06
N GLN A 144 7.50 4.38 17.23
CA GLN A 144 8.57 3.83 16.43
C GLN A 144 9.01 2.48 17.00
N MET A 145 9.05 1.46 16.14
CA MET A 145 9.64 0.16 16.46
C MET A 145 11.13 0.30 16.74
N MET A 146 11.60 -0.30 17.83
CA MET A 146 13.03 -0.46 18.08
C MET A 146 13.66 -1.38 17.02
N PRO A 147 14.98 -1.24 16.74
CA PRO A 147 15.67 -2.15 15.82
C PRO A 147 15.56 -3.62 16.20
N ALA A 148 15.61 -3.93 17.51
CA ALA A 148 15.43 -5.29 18.02
C ALA A 148 14.01 -5.82 17.78
N GLU A 149 12.98 -5.01 18.02
CA GLU A 149 11.58 -5.39 17.75
C GLU A 149 11.37 -5.67 16.26
N THR A 150 11.93 -4.82 15.40
CA THR A 150 11.86 -4.96 13.94
C THR A 150 12.54 -6.25 13.49
N ALA A 151 13.72 -6.56 14.04
CA ALA A 151 14.45 -7.78 13.73
C ALA A 151 13.69 -9.04 14.17
N ILE A 152 13.07 -9.01 15.36
CA ILE A 152 12.29 -10.14 15.89
C ILE A 152 11.00 -10.34 15.09
N LEU A 153 10.31 -9.26 14.72
CA LEU A 153 9.12 -9.33 13.85
C LEU A 153 9.47 -9.87 12.45
N ARG A 154 10.59 -9.44 11.86
CA ARG A 154 11.07 -9.99 10.60
C ARG A 154 11.36 -11.49 10.73
N LYS A 155 12.01 -11.90 11.84
CA LYS A 155 12.30 -13.31 12.14
C LYS A 155 11.02 -14.14 12.27
N SER A 156 9.97 -13.63 12.90
CA SER A 156 8.69 -14.36 13.03
C SER A 156 7.98 -14.54 11.69
N ILE A 157 8.03 -13.55 10.80
CA ILE A 157 7.42 -13.64 9.46
C ILE A 157 8.14 -14.68 8.59
N ILE A 158 9.49 -14.67 8.59
CA ILE A 158 10.29 -15.70 7.89
C ILE A 158 9.96 -17.08 8.46
N GLY A 159 10.00 -17.21 9.79
CA GLY A 159 9.68 -18.47 10.47
C GLY A 159 8.24 -18.95 10.22
N PHE A 160 7.29 -18.04 9.97
CA PHE A 160 5.93 -18.38 9.59
C PHE A 160 5.85 -18.98 8.18
N TYR A 161 6.52 -18.38 7.20
CA TYR A 161 6.58 -18.97 5.86
C TYR A 161 7.29 -20.32 5.85
N ASP A 162 8.31 -20.51 6.66
CA ASP A 162 8.95 -21.82 6.85
C ASP A 162 7.98 -22.82 7.49
N TYR A 163 7.22 -22.41 8.51
CA TYR A 163 6.19 -23.25 9.12
C TYR A 163 5.11 -23.66 8.12
N VAL A 164 4.60 -22.72 7.34
CA VAL A 164 3.60 -22.97 6.29
C VAL A 164 4.17 -23.86 5.19
N ASN A 165 5.38 -23.61 4.71
CA ASN A 165 6.04 -24.43 3.70
C ASN A 165 6.46 -25.81 4.21
N ASN A 166 6.52 -26.05 5.52
CA ASN A 166 6.78 -27.39 6.07
C ASN A 166 5.50 -28.10 6.56
N SER A 167 4.34 -27.45 6.45
CA SER A 167 3.05 -28.02 6.89
C SER A 167 2.45 -29.08 5.95
N SER A 168 3.01 -29.23 4.73
CA SER A 168 2.57 -30.23 3.78
C SER A 168 3.00 -31.62 4.25
N VAL A 169 2.10 -32.33 4.92
CA VAL A 169 2.31 -33.71 5.38
C VAL A 169 1.15 -34.57 4.84
N GLY A 170 1.32 -35.20 3.67
CA GLY A 170 0.32 -36.15 3.14
C GLY A 170 0.23 -36.23 1.61
N GLN A 171 -0.65 -37.11 1.12
CA GLN A 171 -0.80 -37.42 -0.31
C GLN A 171 -1.32 -36.25 -1.17
N ASN A 172 -1.96 -35.24 -0.56
CA ASN A 172 -2.58 -34.12 -1.27
C ASN A 172 -1.68 -32.87 -1.38
N ASN A 173 -0.49 -32.86 -0.77
CA ASN A 173 0.42 -31.70 -0.73
C ASN A 173 -0.22 -30.37 -0.28
N GLU A 174 -1.30 -30.42 0.50
CA GLU A 174 -1.96 -29.21 1.00
C GLU A 174 -1.12 -28.57 2.10
N ARG A 175 -0.76 -27.30 1.88
CA ARG A 175 -0.08 -26.45 2.86
C ARG A 175 -1.11 -25.60 3.58
N ILE A 176 -0.79 -25.22 4.82
CA ILE A 176 -1.50 -24.15 5.53
C ILE A 176 -1.63 -22.94 4.61
N PHE A 177 -2.80 -22.32 4.58
CA PHE A 177 -3.00 -21.10 3.83
C PHE A 177 -2.44 -19.90 4.62
N PRO A 178 -1.53 -19.10 4.05
CA PRO A 178 -0.92 -17.98 4.76
C PRO A 178 -1.90 -16.81 4.77
N ASP A 179 -2.48 -16.56 5.94
CA ASP A 179 -3.32 -15.40 6.24
C ASP A 179 -3.05 -14.92 7.67
N MET A 180 -3.68 -13.80 8.07
CA MET A 180 -3.49 -13.22 9.39
C MET A 180 -3.91 -14.18 10.52
N LYS A 181 -4.94 -15.00 10.28
CA LYS A 181 -5.40 -16.03 11.23
C LYS A 181 -4.32 -17.08 11.48
N ALA A 182 -3.77 -17.65 10.41
CA ALA A 182 -2.70 -18.63 10.50
C ALA A 182 -1.44 -18.03 11.15
N TYR A 183 -1.12 -16.77 10.86
CA TYR A 183 0.02 -16.08 11.46
C TYR A 183 -0.17 -15.86 12.97
N ARG A 184 -1.33 -15.37 13.41
CA ARG A 184 -1.64 -15.20 14.85
C ARG A 184 -1.55 -16.52 15.60
N LYS A 185 -2.09 -17.60 15.03
CA LYS A 185 -2.00 -18.95 15.61
C LYS A 185 -0.54 -19.43 15.69
N TYR A 186 0.25 -19.21 14.64
CA TYR A 186 1.68 -19.51 14.64
C TYR A 186 2.43 -18.74 15.73
N LEU A 187 2.12 -17.45 15.93
CA LEU A 187 2.71 -16.67 17.03
C LEU A 187 2.40 -17.27 18.39
N GLN A 188 1.13 -17.62 18.64
CA GLN A 188 0.64 -18.18 19.90
C GLN A 188 1.25 -19.56 20.22
N GLU A 189 1.24 -20.47 19.24
CA GLU A 189 1.53 -21.89 19.48
C GLU A 189 3.00 -22.27 19.21
N VAL A 190 3.67 -21.54 18.30
CA VAL A 190 4.99 -21.95 17.80
C VAL A 190 6.05 -20.90 18.10
N PHE A 191 5.89 -19.67 17.64
CA PHE A 191 6.95 -18.66 17.72
C PHE A 191 7.25 -18.28 19.17
N LYS A 192 6.21 -18.00 19.97
CA LYS A 192 6.32 -17.67 21.40
C LYS A 192 7.15 -18.69 22.19
N ASN A 193 6.96 -19.97 21.90
CA ASN A 193 7.65 -21.07 22.58
C ASN A 193 9.12 -21.24 22.13
N ARG A 194 9.50 -20.66 20.98
CA ARG A 194 10.86 -20.71 20.42
C ARG A 194 11.69 -19.46 20.68
N MET A 195 11.09 -18.41 21.24
CA MET A 195 11.81 -17.17 21.57
C MET A 195 12.83 -17.42 22.68
N SER A 196 14.04 -16.90 22.48
CA SER A 196 15.05 -16.81 23.53
C SER A 196 14.63 -15.83 24.63
N ASP A 197 15.27 -15.92 25.79
CA ASP A 197 14.97 -15.01 26.91
C ASP A 197 15.29 -13.54 26.57
N PHE A 198 16.31 -13.31 25.75
CA PHE A 198 16.61 -11.98 25.22
C PHE A 198 15.48 -11.45 24.32
N GLU A 199 14.95 -12.28 23.43
CA GLU A 199 13.86 -11.87 22.54
C GLU A 199 12.58 -11.59 23.32
N LYS A 200 12.26 -12.42 24.33
CA LYS A 200 11.10 -12.19 25.23
C LYS A 200 11.19 -10.85 25.96
N GLN A 201 12.39 -10.43 26.35
CA GLN A 201 12.61 -9.12 27.00
C GLN A 201 12.50 -7.93 26.03
N LYS A 202 12.62 -8.16 24.73
CA LYS A 202 12.65 -7.10 23.71
C LYS A 202 11.39 -7.02 22.86
N PHE A 203 10.50 -8.00 22.98
CA PHE A 203 9.35 -8.14 22.10
C PHE A 203 8.14 -8.68 22.88
N GLU A 204 7.20 -7.78 23.17
CA GLU A 204 5.96 -8.09 23.88
C GLU A 204 4.98 -8.86 22.97
N ILE A 205 5.23 -10.16 22.81
CA ILE A 205 4.47 -11.00 21.89
C ILE A 205 2.99 -11.13 22.27
N GLU A 206 2.67 -11.12 23.56
CA GLU A 206 1.30 -11.23 24.05
C GLU A 206 0.48 -10.00 23.67
N GLU A 207 1.09 -8.81 23.75
CA GLU A 207 0.49 -7.56 23.30
C GLU A 207 0.21 -7.60 21.80
N LEU A 208 1.20 -8.02 20.99
CA LEU A 208 1.00 -8.17 19.55
C LEU A 208 -0.15 -9.16 19.24
N ILE A 209 -0.18 -10.32 19.88
CA ILE A 209 -1.21 -11.34 19.67
C ILE A 209 -2.61 -10.79 20.00
N LEU A 210 -2.73 -9.99 21.07
CA LEU A 210 -3.97 -9.33 21.46
C LEU A 210 -4.41 -8.31 20.39
N LEU A 211 -3.48 -7.48 19.90
CA LEU A 211 -3.76 -6.45 18.90
C LEU A 211 -4.09 -7.01 17.51
N LEU A 212 -3.69 -8.25 17.22
CA LEU A 212 -4.09 -8.96 16.00
C LEU A 212 -5.50 -9.58 16.09
N GLU A 213 -6.13 -9.63 17.28
CA GLU A 213 -7.45 -10.25 17.47
C GLU A 213 -8.57 -9.61 16.63
N PRO A 214 -8.71 -8.27 16.54
CA PRO A 214 -9.73 -7.64 15.71
C PRO A 214 -9.64 -8.04 14.23
N TYR A 215 -8.44 -8.31 13.73
CA TYR A 215 -8.14 -8.67 12.34
C TYR A 215 -8.21 -10.18 12.08
N THR A 216 -8.48 -10.99 13.09
CA THR A 216 -8.55 -12.45 12.96
C THR A 216 -9.93 -12.94 13.35
N ASP A 217 -10.36 -12.70 14.57
CA ASP A 217 -11.63 -13.19 15.12
C ASP A 217 -12.64 -12.07 15.39
N GLY A 218 -12.24 -10.80 15.25
CA GLY A 218 -13.10 -9.63 15.50
C GLY A 218 -13.70 -8.98 14.25
N GLU A 219 -14.13 -7.74 14.42
CA GLU A 219 -14.91 -6.96 13.44
C GLU A 219 -14.14 -6.62 12.15
N LEU A 220 -12.80 -6.61 12.19
CA LEU A 220 -11.93 -6.35 11.04
C LEU A 220 -11.39 -7.64 10.40
N SER A 221 -11.89 -8.81 10.80
CA SER A 221 -11.43 -10.12 10.30
C SER A 221 -11.58 -10.27 8.78
N PHE A 222 -12.48 -9.53 8.14
CA PHE A 222 -12.62 -9.54 6.68
C PHE A 222 -11.46 -8.85 5.97
N LEU A 223 -10.78 -7.89 6.60
CA LEU A 223 -9.92 -6.90 5.91
C LEU A 223 -8.59 -7.48 5.42
N LEU A 224 -7.92 -8.31 6.25
CA LEU A 224 -6.56 -8.79 6.00
C LEU A 224 -6.48 -10.31 5.73
N ASN A 225 -7.62 -10.94 5.43
CA ASN A 225 -7.72 -12.40 5.23
C ASN A 225 -8.37 -12.78 3.89
N ALA A 226 -8.26 -11.91 2.87
CA ALA A 226 -8.73 -12.25 1.53
C ALA A 226 -8.07 -13.53 1.01
N LYS A 227 -8.80 -14.31 0.22
CA LYS A 227 -8.29 -15.56 -0.37
C LYS A 227 -7.55 -15.34 -1.70
N GLU A 228 -7.78 -14.19 -2.32
CA GLU A 228 -7.22 -13.78 -3.61
C GLU A 228 -6.80 -12.32 -3.53
N ASN A 229 -5.86 -11.91 -4.38
CA ASN A 229 -5.47 -10.52 -4.52
C ASN A 229 -6.57 -9.74 -5.24
N VAL A 230 -6.84 -8.50 -4.81
CA VAL A 230 -7.76 -7.62 -5.51
C VAL A 230 -7.15 -7.23 -6.85
N ASP A 231 -7.89 -7.46 -7.93
CA ASP A 231 -7.52 -6.98 -9.25
C ASP A 231 -7.81 -5.47 -9.38
N ILE A 232 -6.77 -4.68 -9.18
CA ILE A 232 -6.80 -3.22 -9.23
C ILE A 232 -6.54 -2.64 -10.63
N VAL A 233 -6.28 -3.50 -11.64
CA VAL A 233 -5.97 -3.10 -13.03
C VAL A 233 -7.19 -3.33 -13.92
#